data_AF-A0AA86VZF8-F1
#
_entry.id   AF-A0AA86VZF8-F1
#
_cell.length_a   1.000
_cell.length_b   1.000
_cell.length_c   1.000
_cell.angle_alpha   90.00
_cell.angle_beta   90.00
_cell.angle_gamma   90.00
#
_symmetry.space_group_name_H-M   'P 1'
#
loop_
_entity.id
_entity.type
_entity.pdbx_description
1 polymer ?
#
loop_
_entity_poly.entity_id
_entity_poly.type
_entity_poly.pdbx_seq_one_letter_code
_entity_poly.pdbx_strand_id
1 'polypeptide(L)'
;MNSSIVSLVLLLFLWALRYSNAEETFDVRKHLSTVSRYGAVKDIADNNFVPSKIPEGCVPIHLNLVARHGTRSPTKKRIKELDNLSAHLQVLVRDAKERNLSLERVPSWLNGWKSPWQGRRRGGELIRRGEEELYDLGIRIRAKFPNLFDEEYHPDIYPIKASQIPRASASAVAFGMGLFSGNGSLGPGHHRAFAVTSESRASDIQLRFHDCCHNYKVAAIHDEYDADKLARLEEMVQERMQTPQEEKNGMG
;
A
#
# COMPACT_ATOMS: atom_id res chain seq x y z
N MET A 1 58.67 -5.43 9.94
CA MET A 1 57.91 -4.43 9.16
C MET A 1 58.06 -3.08 9.83
N ASN A 2 58.53 -2.06 9.11
CA ASN A 2 58.73 -0.71 9.67
C ASN A 2 57.37 -0.10 10.08
N SER A 3 57.28 0.55 11.25
CA SER A 3 56.04 1.17 11.74
C SER A 3 55.39 2.12 10.72
N SER A 4 56.18 2.80 9.90
CA SER A 4 55.67 3.67 8.82
C SER A 4 54.90 2.92 7.74
N ILE A 5 55.29 1.68 7.42
CA ILE A 5 54.59 0.83 6.44
C ILE A 5 53.26 0.36 7.02
N VAL A 6 53.23 0.03 8.31
CA VAL A 6 52.00 -0.37 9.00
C VAL A 6 51.00 0.79 9.05
N SER A 7 51.44 2.01 9.36
CA SER A 7 50.58 3.21 9.34
C SER A 7 50.05 3.53 7.94
N LEU A 8 50.86 3.39 6.90
CA LEU A 8 50.43 3.64 5.51
C LEU A 8 49.37 2.63 5.07
N VAL A 9 49.57 1.34 5.39
CA VAL A 9 48.60 0.28 5.10
C VAL A 9 47.30 0.51 5.86
N LEU A 10 47.37 0.93 7.13
CA LEU A 10 46.19 1.24 7.94
C LEU A 10 45.40 2.42 7.36
N LEU A 11 46.10 3.49 6.93
CA LEU A 11 45.49 4.66 6.30
C LEU A 11 44.83 4.30 4.96
N LEU A 12 45.46 3.47 4.13
CA LEU A 12 44.88 2.97 2.88
C LEU A 12 43.65 2.08 3.14
N PHE A 13 43.68 1.25 4.18
CA PHE A 13 42.53 0.43 4.58
C PHE A 13 41.36 1.29 5.08
N LEU A 14 41.65 2.31 5.89
CA LEU A 14 40.65 3.27 6.37
C LEU A 14 40.09 4.13 5.23
N TRP A 15 40.90 4.46 4.21
CA TRP A 15 40.47 5.17 3.02
C TRP A 15 39.60 4.30 2.10
N ALA A 16 39.95 3.02 1.92
CA ALA A 16 39.11 2.04 1.23
C ALA A 16 37.77 1.83 1.94
N LEU A 17 37.76 1.77 3.27
CA LEU A 17 36.53 1.69 4.07
C LEU A 17 35.68 2.97 3.95
N ARG A 18 36.29 4.14 3.74
CA ARG A 18 35.58 5.41 3.48
C ARG A 18 34.98 5.48 2.07
N TYR A 19 35.62 4.87 1.07
CA TYR A 19 35.08 4.76 -0.29
C TYR A 19 33.96 3.72 -0.43
N SER A 20 33.84 2.78 0.52
CA SER A 20 32.70 1.87 0.63
C SER A 20 31.49 2.46 1.37
N ASN A 21 31.43 3.79 1.58
CA ASN A 21 30.16 4.43 1.94
C ASN A 21 29.21 4.28 0.76
N ALA A 22 28.38 3.24 0.87
CA ALA A 22 27.35 2.86 -0.06
C ALA A 22 26.41 4.04 -0.30
N GLU A 23 26.52 4.65 -1.48
CA GLU A 23 25.36 5.23 -2.11
C GLU A 23 24.38 4.08 -2.31
N GLU A 24 23.23 4.13 -1.64
CA GLU A 24 22.22 3.08 -1.76
C GLU A 24 21.87 2.94 -3.25
N THR A 25 22.22 1.79 -3.84
CA THR A 25 22.01 1.57 -5.27
C THR A 25 20.54 1.81 -5.61
N PHE A 26 20.27 2.60 -6.67
CA PHE A 26 18.90 2.94 -7.06
C PHE A 26 18.01 1.68 -7.19
N ASP A 27 17.05 1.54 -6.30
CA ASP A 27 16.08 0.45 -6.32
C ASP A 27 14.75 0.94 -6.91
N VAL A 28 14.52 0.64 -8.18
CA VAL A 28 13.30 1.01 -8.91
C VAL A 28 12.01 0.67 -8.16
N ARG A 29 11.99 -0.38 -7.32
CA ARG A 29 10.81 -0.82 -6.56
C ARG A 29 10.35 0.21 -5.53
N LYS A 30 11.25 1.11 -5.10
CA LYS A 30 10.98 2.24 -4.19
C LYS A 30 10.44 3.48 -4.90
N HIS A 31 10.47 3.49 -6.23
CA HIS A 31 10.11 4.65 -7.07
C HIS A 31 8.88 4.39 -7.95
N LEU A 32 8.04 3.42 -7.58
CA LEU A 32 6.80 3.11 -8.32
C LEU A 32 5.58 3.85 -7.76
N SER A 33 5.78 4.94 -7.00
CA SER A 33 4.69 5.73 -6.37
C SER A 33 3.72 4.81 -5.61
N THR A 34 2.41 5.04 -5.75
CA THR A 34 1.35 4.27 -5.08
C THR A 34 1.20 2.82 -5.58
N VAL A 35 2.03 2.35 -6.51
CA VAL A 35 2.07 0.93 -6.91
C VAL A 35 3.32 0.19 -6.38
N SER A 36 4.16 0.87 -5.61
CA SER A 36 5.23 0.24 -4.84
C SER A 36 4.64 -0.76 -3.85
N ARG A 37 5.25 -1.95 -3.76
CA ARG A 37 4.79 -3.00 -2.84
C ARG A 37 5.09 -2.62 -1.41
N TYR A 38 4.22 -3.03 -0.48
CA TYR A 38 4.39 -2.71 0.94
C TYR A 38 5.76 -3.20 1.45
N GLY A 39 6.12 -4.45 1.12
CA GLY A 39 7.40 -5.02 1.54
C GLY A 39 8.66 -4.32 1.00
N ALA A 40 8.56 -3.55 -0.08
CA ALA A 40 9.70 -2.82 -0.64
C ALA A 40 9.96 -1.47 0.07
N VAL A 41 8.95 -0.95 0.77
CA VAL A 41 9.01 0.37 1.40
C VAL A 41 8.76 0.35 2.90
N LYS A 42 8.33 -0.79 3.48
CA LYS A 42 7.99 -0.90 4.91
C LYS A 42 9.13 -0.56 5.87
N ASP A 43 10.38 -0.74 5.43
CA ASP A 43 11.58 -0.49 6.22
C ASP A 43 12.25 0.84 5.84
N ILE A 44 11.70 1.56 4.84
CA ILE A 44 12.08 2.93 4.53
C ILE A 44 11.30 3.82 5.51
N ALA A 45 11.80 3.89 6.73
CA ALA A 45 11.39 4.95 7.63
C ALA A 45 11.90 6.27 7.02
N ASP A 46 11.00 7.23 6.81
CA ASP A 46 11.45 8.62 6.74
C ASP A 46 12.31 8.88 7.99
N ASN A 47 13.39 9.67 7.89
CA ASN A 47 14.23 9.96 9.06
C ASN A 47 13.43 10.67 10.18
N ASN A 48 12.24 11.17 9.85
CA ASN A 48 11.26 11.73 10.79
C ASN A 48 10.34 10.68 11.45
N PHE A 49 10.35 9.43 10.98
CA PHE A 49 9.53 8.35 11.53
C PHE A 49 10.30 7.65 12.66
N VAL A 50 10.01 8.05 13.89
CA VAL A 50 10.44 7.30 15.08
C VAL A 50 9.44 6.15 15.28
N PRO A 51 9.87 4.87 15.19
CA PRO A 51 8.97 3.77 15.48
C PRO A 51 8.40 3.92 16.89
N SER A 52 7.07 4.00 17.01
CA SER A 52 6.42 4.07 18.31
C SER A 52 6.70 2.78 19.08
N LYS A 53 7.70 2.82 19.96
CA LYS A 53 7.81 1.89 21.08
C LYS A 53 6.76 2.30 22.09
N ILE A 54 6.07 1.32 22.67
CA ILE A 54 5.17 1.57 23.79
C ILE A 54 6.04 2.14 24.92
N PRO A 55 5.77 3.34 25.44
CA PRO A 55 6.57 3.92 26.51
C PRO A 55 6.56 3.03 27.76
N GLU A 56 7.63 3.08 28.55
CA GLU A 56 7.71 2.35 29.81
C GLU A 56 6.59 2.79 30.76
N GLY A 57 5.91 1.82 31.39
CA GLY A 57 4.76 2.07 32.25
C GLY A 57 3.44 2.34 31.52
N CYS A 58 3.42 2.40 30.18
CA CYS A 58 2.19 2.53 29.41
C CYS A 58 1.69 1.17 28.90
N VAL A 59 0.37 0.98 28.88
CA VAL A 59 -0.29 -0.17 28.25
C VAL A 59 -1.25 0.35 27.18
N PRO A 60 -1.18 -0.15 25.94
CA PRO A 60 -2.18 0.17 24.92
C PRO A 60 -3.56 -0.30 25.38
N ILE A 61 -4.56 0.57 25.28
CA ILE A 61 -5.95 0.26 25.61
C ILE A 61 -6.88 0.23 24.39
N HIS A 62 -6.42 0.77 23.25
CA HIS A 62 -7.21 0.83 22.02
C HIS A 62 -6.30 0.88 20.78
N LEU A 63 -6.78 0.31 19.67
CA LEU A 63 -6.11 0.38 18.37
C LEU A 63 -7.11 0.80 17.28
N ASN A 64 -6.82 1.90 16.60
CA ASN A 64 -7.47 2.28 15.35
C ASN A 64 -6.50 2.03 14.19
N LEU A 65 -6.91 1.23 13.21
CA LEU A 65 -6.14 0.97 12.01
C LEU A 65 -6.93 1.34 10.76
N VAL A 66 -6.35 2.22 9.94
CA VAL A 66 -6.79 2.44 8.57
C VAL A 66 -5.72 1.87 7.65
N ALA A 67 -6.09 0.85 6.86
CA ALA A 67 -5.19 0.19 5.94
C ALA A 67 -5.75 0.23 4.51
N ARG A 68 -4.86 0.50 3.55
CA ARG A 68 -5.18 0.29 2.14
C ARG A 68 -5.25 -1.21 1.85
N HIS A 69 -6.00 -1.58 0.82
CA HIS A 69 -5.94 -2.93 0.25
C HIS A 69 -4.50 -3.32 -0.13
N GLY A 70 -4.21 -4.62 -0.16
CA GLY A 70 -2.90 -5.15 -0.55
C GLY A 70 -2.63 -5.06 -2.05
N THR A 71 -1.49 -5.61 -2.46
CA THR A 71 -1.11 -5.73 -3.87
C THR A 71 -2.22 -6.40 -4.69
N ARG A 72 -2.58 -5.77 -5.81
CA ARG A 72 -3.66 -6.19 -6.71
C ARG A 72 -3.18 -6.36 -8.15
N SER A 73 -3.96 -7.06 -8.96
CA SER A 73 -3.82 -7.04 -10.41
C SER A 73 -4.17 -5.66 -10.99
N PRO A 74 -3.66 -5.30 -12.19
CA PRO A 74 -4.12 -4.11 -12.91
C PRO A 74 -5.63 -4.14 -13.12
N THR A 75 -6.26 -2.97 -13.17
CA THR A 75 -7.69 -2.86 -13.47
C THR A 75 -7.95 -3.26 -14.91
N LYS A 76 -9.19 -3.62 -15.26
CA LYS A 76 -9.57 -3.94 -16.65
C LYS A 76 -9.15 -2.85 -17.65
N LYS A 77 -9.34 -1.57 -17.27
CA LYS A 77 -8.86 -0.41 -18.05
C LYS A 77 -7.36 -0.50 -18.31
N ARG A 78 -6.56 -0.73 -17.26
CA ARG A 78 -5.10 -0.80 -17.38
C ARG A 78 -4.61 -2.02 -18.15
N ILE A 79 -5.31 -3.16 -18.06
CA ILE A 79 -5.01 -4.34 -18.89
C ILE A 79 -5.16 -4.00 -20.37
N LYS A 80 -6.29 -3.36 -20.74
CA LYS A 80 -6.52 -2.92 -22.13
C LYS A 80 -5.45 -1.93 -22.61
N GLU A 81 -5.03 -0.99 -21.77
CA GLU A 81 -3.95 -0.06 -22.10
C GLU A 81 -2.61 -0.77 -22.34
N LEU A 82 -2.28 -1.79 -21.54
CA LEU A 82 -1.07 -2.60 -21.73
C LEU A 82 -1.12 -3.44 -23.01
N ASP A 83 -2.29 -3.98 -23.35
CA ASP A 83 -2.49 -4.74 -24.57
C ASP A 83 -2.39 -3.84 -25.82
N ASN A 84 -2.97 -2.63 -25.76
CA ASN A 84 -2.82 -1.62 -26.81
C ASN A 84 -1.36 -1.17 -26.97
N LEU A 85 -0.65 -0.97 -25.85
CA LEU A 85 0.79 -0.66 -25.87
C LEU A 85 1.57 -1.78 -26.57
N SER A 86 1.27 -3.05 -26.26
CA SER A 86 1.92 -4.20 -26.92
C SER A 86 1.67 -4.18 -28.43
N ALA A 87 0.44 -3.92 -28.88
CA ALA A 87 0.10 -3.82 -30.29
C ALA A 87 0.84 -2.66 -30.99
N HIS A 88 0.91 -1.49 -30.36
CA HIS A 88 1.64 -0.34 -30.89
C HIS A 88 3.15 -0.61 -31.00
N LEU A 89 3.75 -1.22 -29.98
CA LEU A 89 5.17 -1.59 -30.01
C LEU A 89 5.48 -2.56 -31.17
N GLN A 90 4.58 -3.52 -31.45
CA GLN A 90 4.74 -4.43 -32.59
C GLN A 90 4.75 -3.69 -33.93
N VAL A 91 3.85 -2.73 -34.12
CA VAL A 91 3.81 -1.89 -35.33
C VAL A 91 5.10 -1.10 -35.47
N LEU A 92 5.53 -0.39 -34.41
CA LEU A 92 6.75 0.42 -34.45
C LEU A 92 8.00 -0.40 -34.76
N VAL A 93 8.14 -1.59 -34.16
CA VAL A 93 9.26 -2.50 -34.41
C VAL A 93 9.23 -3.03 -35.84
N ARG A 94 8.05 -3.39 -36.38
CA ARG A 94 7.90 -3.85 -37.77
C ARG A 94 8.26 -2.74 -38.75
N ASP A 95 7.68 -1.56 -38.59
CA ASP A 95 7.88 -0.42 -39.50
C ASP A 95 9.36 0.03 -39.51
N ALA A 96 10.04 -0.03 -38.36
CA ALA A 96 11.47 0.26 -38.28
C ALA A 96 12.33 -0.78 -39.04
N LYS A 97 11.96 -2.07 -39.00
CA LYS A 97 12.60 -3.13 -39.78
C LYS A 97 12.37 -2.93 -41.29
N GLU A 98 11.13 -2.66 -41.68
CA GLU A 98 10.78 -2.43 -43.10
C GLU A 98 11.50 -1.22 -43.70
N ARG A 99 11.77 -0.19 -42.89
CA ARG A 99 12.53 1.00 -43.29
C ARG A 99 14.05 0.87 -43.16
N ASN A 100 14.57 -0.30 -42.79
CA ASN A 100 15.99 -0.54 -42.51
C ASN A 100 16.59 0.48 -41.52
N LEU A 101 15.80 0.96 -40.55
CA LEU A 101 16.29 1.87 -39.52
C LEU A 101 17.18 1.09 -38.53
N SER A 102 18.28 1.71 -38.08
CA SER A 102 19.12 1.09 -37.05
C SER A 102 18.33 0.89 -35.76
N LEU A 103 18.18 -0.38 -35.37
CA LEU A 103 17.56 -0.78 -34.11
C LEU A 103 18.55 -0.88 -32.95
N GLU A 104 19.82 -0.51 -33.15
CA GLU A 104 20.86 -0.58 -32.10
C GLU A 104 20.48 0.24 -30.86
N ARG A 105 19.69 1.31 -31.03
CA ARG A 105 19.18 2.15 -29.94
C ARG A 105 17.84 1.67 -29.36
N VAL A 106 17.19 0.68 -29.96
CA VAL A 106 15.93 0.12 -29.47
C VAL A 106 16.26 -1.06 -28.55
N PRO A 107 15.87 -1.02 -27.26
CA PRO A 107 16.11 -2.13 -26.37
C PRO A 107 15.55 -3.44 -26.91
N SER A 108 16.38 -4.48 -26.96
CA SER A 108 16.02 -5.78 -27.55
C SER A 108 14.80 -6.43 -26.91
N TRP A 109 14.53 -6.15 -25.62
CA TRP A 109 13.37 -6.66 -24.89
C TRP A 109 12.02 -6.16 -25.43
N LEU A 110 11.99 -5.05 -26.19
CA LEU A 110 10.78 -4.56 -26.85
C LEU A 110 10.35 -5.46 -28.02
N ASN A 111 11.31 -6.15 -28.65
CA ASN A 111 11.04 -7.02 -29.77
C ASN A 111 10.24 -8.24 -29.30
N GLY A 112 8.98 -8.33 -29.72
CA GLY A 112 8.08 -9.39 -29.30
C GLY A 112 7.53 -9.21 -27.88
N TRP A 113 7.68 -8.04 -27.26
CA TRP A 113 7.09 -7.77 -25.95
C TRP A 113 5.57 -7.95 -25.98
N LYS A 114 5.08 -8.74 -25.04
CA LYS A 114 3.66 -8.98 -24.81
C LYS A 114 3.30 -8.52 -23.41
N SER A 115 2.12 -7.95 -23.27
CA SER A 115 1.53 -7.63 -21.97
C SER A 115 1.52 -8.91 -21.11
N PRO A 116 2.07 -8.88 -19.87
CA PRO A 116 1.96 -10.01 -18.93
C PRO A 116 0.51 -10.35 -18.55
N TRP A 117 -0.42 -9.45 -18.89
CA TRP A 117 -1.85 -9.55 -18.61
C TRP A 117 -2.66 -9.83 -19.87
N GLN A 118 -2.01 -10.11 -21.00
CA GLN A 118 -2.67 -10.36 -22.28
C GLN A 118 -3.74 -11.46 -22.13
N GLY A 119 -4.93 -11.20 -22.67
CA GLY A 119 -6.04 -12.16 -22.68
C GLY A 119 -6.79 -12.27 -21.34
N ARG A 120 -6.39 -11.55 -20.30
CA ARG A 120 -7.12 -11.52 -19.02
C ARG A 120 -8.40 -10.69 -19.16
N ARG A 121 -9.54 -11.32 -18.89
CA ARG A 121 -10.88 -10.67 -18.91
C ARG A 121 -11.28 -10.03 -17.57
N ARG A 122 -10.63 -10.45 -16.48
CA ARG A 122 -10.81 -9.93 -15.11
C ARG A 122 -9.60 -9.10 -14.70
N GLY A 123 -9.80 -8.17 -13.77
CA GLY A 123 -8.74 -7.29 -13.28
C GLY A 123 -9.17 -6.46 -12.08
N GLY A 124 -8.19 -5.97 -11.33
CA GLY A 124 -8.38 -5.19 -10.10
C GLY A 124 -8.66 -6.04 -8.85
N GLU A 125 -8.50 -7.36 -8.97
CA GLU A 125 -8.60 -8.34 -7.88
C GLU A 125 -7.36 -8.27 -6.99
N LEU A 126 -7.53 -8.52 -5.69
CA LEU A 126 -6.40 -8.77 -4.79
C LEU A 126 -5.67 -10.01 -5.30
N ILE A 127 -4.33 -9.97 -5.33
CA ILE A 127 -3.53 -11.13 -5.70
C ILE A 127 -2.90 -11.74 -4.46
N ARG A 128 -2.41 -12.98 -4.57
CA ARG A 128 -1.74 -13.71 -3.46
C ARG A 128 -0.73 -12.86 -2.68
N ARG A 129 0.09 -12.07 -3.37
CA ARG A 129 1.06 -11.19 -2.71
C ARG A 129 0.41 -10.16 -1.78
N GLY A 130 -0.76 -9.63 -2.17
CA GLY A 130 -1.55 -8.72 -1.35
C GLY A 130 -2.24 -9.42 -0.18
N GLU A 131 -2.66 -10.67 -0.35
CA GLU A 131 -3.18 -11.49 0.75
C GLU A 131 -2.09 -11.69 1.81
N GLU A 132 -0.89 -12.11 1.38
CA GLU A 132 0.28 -12.28 2.26
C GLU A 132 0.65 -10.97 2.98
N GLU A 133 0.66 -9.84 2.27
CA GLU A 133 0.95 -8.53 2.86
C GLU A 133 0.01 -8.18 4.03
N LEU A 134 -1.29 -8.46 3.90
CA LEU A 134 -2.27 -8.15 4.93
C LEU A 134 -2.29 -9.20 6.04
N TYR A 135 -2.11 -10.47 5.70
CA TYR A 135 -1.97 -11.55 6.67
C TYR A 135 -0.77 -11.30 7.60
N ASP A 136 0.40 -10.99 7.04
CA ASP A 136 1.61 -10.67 7.79
C ASP A 136 1.45 -9.37 8.61
N LEU A 137 0.66 -8.42 8.12
CA LEU A 137 0.30 -7.22 8.89
C LEU A 137 -0.54 -7.59 10.13
N GLY A 138 -1.54 -8.47 9.98
CA GLY A 138 -2.36 -8.96 11.08
C GLY A 138 -1.53 -9.65 12.16
N ILE A 139 -0.63 -10.55 11.76
CA ILE A 139 0.29 -11.23 12.68
C ILE A 139 1.15 -10.22 13.46
N ARG A 140 1.76 -9.26 12.76
CA ARG A 140 2.62 -8.25 13.41
C ARG A 140 1.86 -7.35 14.37
N ILE A 141 0.63 -6.97 14.03
CA ILE A 141 -0.20 -6.14 14.91
C ILE A 141 -0.53 -6.90 16.20
N ARG A 142 -0.93 -8.17 16.09
CA ARG A 142 -1.19 -8.98 17.27
C ARG A 142 0.05 -9.17 18.14
N ALA A 143 1.17 -9.49 17.53
CA ALA A 143 2.44 -9.66 18.25
C ALA A 143 2.90 -8.35 18.92
N LYS A 144 2.61 -7.19 18.32
CA LYS A 144 2.97 -5.88 18.88
C LYS A 144 2.06 -5.46 20.03
N PHE A 145 0.79 -5.83 20.00
CA PHE A 145 -0.22 -5.39 20.98
C PHE A 145 -1.00 -6.57 21.58
N PRO A 146 -0.32 -7.54 22.23
CA PRO A 146 -0.96 -8.78 22.67
C PRO A 146 -2.16 -8.51 23.61
N ASN A 147 -2.00 -7.59 24.57
CA ASN A 147 -3.01 -7.26 25.57
C ASN A 147 -4.33 -6.73 24.99
N LEU A 148 -4.34 -6.24 23.74
CA LEU A 148 -5.58 -5.80 23.09
C LEU A 148 -6.42 -6.97 22.54
N PHE A 149 -5.86 -8.18 22.49
CA PHE A 149 -6.46 -9.36 21.85
C PHE A 149 -6.57 -10.55 22.82
N ASP A 150 -6.70 -10.25 24.13
CA ASP A 150 -6.85 -11.27 25.17
C ASP A 150 -8.28 -11.82 25.27
N GLU A 151 -9.27 -11.11 24.74
CA GLU A 151 -10.69 -11.51 24.74
C GLU A 151 -11.06 -12.37 23.51
N GLU A 152 -12.10 -13.19 23.63
CA GLU A 152 -12.63 -13.93 22.48
C GLU A 152 -13.19 -12.94 21.44
N TYR A 153 -13.07 -13.28 20.16
CA TYR A 153 -13.65 -12.48 19.09
C TYR A 153 -15.16 -12.26 19.27
N HIS A 154 -15.53 -10.98 19.39
CA HIS A 154 -16.89 -10.47 19.21
C HIS A 154 -16.87 -9.30 18.20
N PRO A 155 -17.84 -9.19 17.27
CA PRO A 155 -17.87 -8.12 16.27
C PRO A 155 -17.96 -6.70 16.86
N ASP A 156 -18.51 -6.55 18.07
CA ASP A 156 -18.61 -5.24 18.73
C ASP A 156 -17.31 -4.84 19.46
N ILE A 157 -16.46 -5.82 19.80
CA ILE A 157 -15.16 -5.58 20.44
C ILE A 157 -14.09 -5.37 19.37
N TYR A 158 -14.11 -6.19 18.31
CA TYR A 158 -13.15 -6.16 17.21
C TYR A 158 -13.84 -5.83 15.88
N PRO A 159 -14.38 -4.61 15.71
CA PRO A 159 -15.07 -4.24 14.49
C PRO A 159 -14.09 -4.16 13.31
N ILE A 160 -14.29 -5.01 12.31
CA ILE A 160 -13.55 -4.97 11.05
C ILE A 160 -14.47 -4.43 9.95
N LYS A 161 -14.12 -3.25 9.43
CA LYS A 161 -14.86 -2.58 8.35
C LYS A 161 -14.02 -2.53 7.08
N ALA A 162 -14.68 -2.70 5.93
CA ALA A 162 -14.09 -2.49 4.63
C ALA A 162 -15.08 -1.77 3.70
N SER A 163 -14.57 -1.05 2.70
CA SER A 163 -15.44 -0.57 1.63
C SER A 163 -15.98 -1.74 0.80
N GLN A 164 -17.13 -1.57 0.13
CA GLN A 164 -17.74 -2.57 -0.78
C GLN A 164 -16.96 -2.84 -2.09
N ILE A 165 -15.65 -2.59 -2.10
CA ILE A 165 -14.76 -2.98 -3.19
C ILE A 165 -14.18 -4.36 -2.88
N PRO A 166 -14.32 -5.36 -3.79
CA PRO A 166 -13.91 -6.74 -3.50
C PRO A 166 -12.48 -6.89 -2.99
N ARG A 167 -11.50 -6.20 -3.58
CA ARG A 167 -10.10 -6.22 -3.11
C ARG A 167 -9.91 -5.63 -1.71
N ALA A 168 -10.75 -4.69 -1.28
CA ALA A 168 -10.68 -4.12 0.07
C ALA A 168 -11.25 -5.09 1.09
N SER A 169 -12.42 -5.68 0.82
CA SER A 169 -13.00 -6.72 1.67
C SER A 169 -12.09 -7.96 1.76
N ALA A 170 -11.55 -8.45 0.64
CA ALA A 170 -10.59 -9.56 0.64
C ALA A 170 -9.31 -9.23 1.44
N SER A 171 -8.85 -7.97 1.42
CA SER A 171 -7.72 -7.51 2.22
C SER A 171 -8.04 -7.54 3.71
N ALA A 172 -9.24 -7.09 4.09
CA ALA A 172 -9.71 -7.15 5.47
C ALA A 172 -9.84 -8.60 5.98
N VAL A 173 -10.28 -9.53 5.11
CA VAL A 173 -10.29 -10.95 5.42
C VAL A 173 -8.88 -11.49 5.60
N ALA A 174 -7.95 -11.24 4.69
CA ALA A 174 -6.57 -11.68 4.85
C ALA A 174 -5.93 -11.13 6.13
N PHE A 175 -6.19 -9.86 6.45
CA PHE A 175 -5.76 -9.22 7.69
C PHE A 175 -6.34 -9.93 8.93
N GLY A 176 -7.66 -10.14 8.97
CA GLY A 176 -8.33 -10.83 10.09
C GLY A 176 -7.87 -12.28 10.26
N MET A 177 -7.57 -12.99 9.17
CA MET A 177 -6.99 -14.33 9.22
C MET A 177 -5.62 -14.36 9.90
N GLY A 178 -4.79 -13.34 9.68
CA GLY A 178 -3.51 -13.19 10.35
C GLY A 178 -3.66 -12.78 11.81
N LEU A 179 -4.54 -11.81 12.07
CA LEU A 179 -4.84 -11.29 13.40
C LEU A 179 -5.37 -12.40 14.34
N PHE A 180 -6.32 -13.21 13.87
CA PHE A 180 -6.94 -14.27 14.67
C PHE A 180 -6.38 -15.67 14.39
N SER A 181 -5.19 -15.75 13.78
CA SER A 181 -4.52 -17.03 13.55
C SER A 181 -4.27 -17.76 14.87
N GLY A 182 -4.60 -19.06 14.94
CA GLY A 182 -4.45 -19.86 16.16
C GLY A 182 -5.57 -19.72 17.20
N ASN A 183 -6.58 -18.86 16.98
CA ASN A 183 -7.64 -18.58 17.97
C ASN A 183 -8.98 -19.26 17.67
N GLY A 184 -8.99 -20.31 16.86
CA GLY A 184 -10.21 -21.05 16.55
C GLY A 184 -9.97 -22.52 16.25
N SER A 185 -11.02 -23.19 15.78
CA SER A 185 -11.04 -24.64 15.55
C SER A 185 -11.10 -25.01 14.07
N LEU A 186 -11.12 -24.02 13.16
CA LEU A 186 -11.34 -24.28 11.74
C LEU A 186 -10.03 -24.56 11.01
N GLY A 187 -9.89 -25.79 10.53
CA GLY A 187 -8.80 -26.24 9.68
C GLY A 187 -7.42 -26.29 10.39
N PRO A 188 -6.35 -26.66 9.66
CA PRO A 188 -5.01 -26.81 10.22
C PRO A 188 -4.41 -25.52 10.79
N GLY A 189 -4.88 -24.37 10.33
CA GLY A 189 -4.45 -23.05 10.82
C GLY A 189 -5.15 -22.58 12.08
N HIS A 190 -6.06 -23.39 12.65
CA HIS A 190 -6.85 -23.04 13.84
C HIS A 190 -7.50 -21.67 13.70
N HIS A 191 -8.16 -21.45 12.57
CA HIS A 191 -8.74 -20.15 12.25
C HIS A 191 -10.05 -19.93 13.02
N ARG A 192 -10.30 -18.68 13.39
CA ARG A 192 -11.59 -18.20 13.89
C ARG A 192 -12.34 -17.47 12.77
N ALA A 193 -13.63 -17.72 12.63
CA ALA A 193 -14.50 -16.92 11.78
C ALA A 193 -14.73 -15.54 12.41
N PHE A 194 -14.75 -14.50 11.57
CA PHE A 194 -14.98 -13.11 11.96
C PHE A 194 -15.84 -12.40 10.90
N ALA A 195 -16.47 -11.31 11.30
CA ALA A 195 -17.31 -10.50 10.43
C ALA A 195 -16.49 -9.36 9.83
N VAL A 196 -16.71 -9.11 8.54
CA VAL A 196 -16.27 -7.88 7.87
C VAL A 196 -17.52 -7.17 7.41
N THR A 197 -17.77 -5.98 7.95
CA THR A 197 -18.93 -5.16 7.58
C THR A 197 -18.55 -4.11 6.54
N SER A 198 -19.53 -3.66 5.77
CA SER A 198 -19.31 -2.67 4.72
C SER A 198 -20.53 -1.79 4.52
N GLU A 199 -20.29 -0.49 4.38
CA GLU A 199 -21.33 0.47 3.97
C GLU A 199 -21.58 0.42 2.47
N SER A 200 -22.76 0.87 2.05
CA SER A 200 -23.11 0.93 0.63
C SER A 200 -22.14 1.85 -0.14
N ARG A 201 -21.78 1.50 -1.37
CA ARG A 201 -20.93 2.38 -2.20
C ARG A 201 -21.49 3.79 -2.39
N ALA A 202 -22.81 3.94 -2.31
CA ALA A 202 -23.47 5.23 -2.48
C ALA A 202 -23.43 6.11 -1.21
N SER A 203 -23.28 5.49 -0.03
CA SER A 203 -23.40 6.16 1.27
C SER A 203 -22.17 6.02 2.17
N ASP A 204 -21.11 5.36 1.71
CA ASP A 204 -19.87 5.16 2.47
C ASP A 204 -19.06 6.46 2.57
N ILE A 205 -19.48 7.34 3.47
CA ILE A 205 -18.84 8.63 3.75
C ILE A 205 -17.54 8.49 4.57
N GLN A 206 -17.18 7.30 5.04
CA GLN A 206 -15.99 7.08 5.86
C GLN A 206 -14.83 6.57 5.00
N LEU A 207 -15.03 5.49 4.25
CA LEU A 207 -13.99 4.84 3.44
C LEU A 207 -14.07 5.23 1.96
N ARG A 208 -15.17 5.86 1.52
CA ARG A 208 -15.37 6.32 0.14
C ARG A 208 -15.95 7.73 0.03
N PHE A 209 -15.65 8.62 0.97
CA PHE A 209 -16.10 10.03 0.91
C PHE A 209 -15.84 10.70 -0.45
N HIS A 210 -14.73 10.36 -1.11
CA HIS A 210 -14.35 10.87 -2.43
C HIS A 210 -15.35 10.49 -3.54
N ASP A 211 -16.10 9.39 -3.36
CA ASP A 211 -17.16 8.96 -4.26
C ASP A 211 -18.55 9.41 -3.81
N CYS A 212 -18.72 9.87 -2.57
CA CYS A 212 -20.02 10.31 -2.05
C CYS A 212 -20.18 11.83 -2.08
N CYS A 213 -19.09 12.59 -1.96
CA CYS A 213 -19.12 14.04 -1.94
C CYS A 213 -19.15 14.64 -3.36
N HIS A 214 -20.25 15.29 -3.73
CA HIS A 214 -20.41 15.90 -5.05
C HIS A 214 -19.37 17.00 -5.32
N ASN A 215 -19.16 17.90 -4.34
CA ASN A 215 -18.19 18.99 -4.46
C ASN A 215 -16.77 18.46 -4.69
N TYR A 216 -16.39 17.38 -4.00
CA TYR A 216 -15.10 16.73 -4.20
C TYR A 216 -14.95 16.20 -5.62
N LYS A 217 -15.98 15.54 -6.16
CA LYS A 217 -15.95 15.03 -7.54
C LYS A 217 -15.81 16.14 -8.57
N VAL A 218 -16.57 17.22 -8.42
CA VAL A 218 -16.51 18.36 -9.33
C VAL A 218 -15.12 18.98 -9.29
N ALA A 219 -14.58 19.26 -8.10
CA ALA A 219 -13.22 19.77 -7.95
C ALA A 219 -12.16 18.85 -8.59
N ALA A 220 -12.25 17.54 -8.35
CA ALA A 220 -11.30 16.55 -8.90
C ALA A 220 -11.39 16.37 -10.43
N ILE A 221 -12.52 16.70 -11.06
CA ILE A 221 -12.71 16.60 -12.52
C ILE A 221 -12.20 17.86 -13.23
N HIS A 222 -12.31 19.03 -12.61
CA HIS A 222 -12.00 20.30 -13.24
C HIS A 222 -10.53 20.74 -13.09
N ASP A 223 -9.69 19.96 -12.39
CA ASP A 223 -8.28 20.29 -12.08
C ASP A 223 -8.10 21.69 -11.48
N GLU A 224 -9.19 22.27 -10.96
CA GLU A 224 -9.25 23.60 -10.39
C GLU A 224 -8.88 23.48 -8.90
N TYR A 225 -7.67 23.00 -8.65
CA TYR A 225 -7.02 23.02 -7.35
C TYR A 225 -6.52 24.43 -7.07
N ASP A 226 -7.47 25.32 -6.81
CA ASP A 226 -7.19 26.64 -6.25
C ASP A 226 -6.69 26.48 -4.81
N ALA A 227 -5.50 27.02 -4.53
CA ALA A 227 -4.89 26.95 -3.21
C ALA A 227 -5.82 27.51 -2.11
N ASP A 228 -6.64 28.51 -2.44
CA ASP A 228 -7.61 29.10 -1.52
C ASP A 228 -8.77 28.14 -1.21
N LYS A 229 -9.20 27.32 -2.17
CA LYS A 229 -10.20 26.26 -1.91
C LYS A 229 -9.62 25.16 -1.02
N LEU A 230 -8.34 24.83 -1.18
CA LEU A 230 -7.67 23.82 -0.35
C LEU A 230 -7.57 24.30 1.10
N ALA A 231 -7.13 25.55 1.30
CA ALA A 231 -7.04 26.17 2.63
C ALA A 231 -8.40 26.20 3.34
N ARG A 232 -9.48 26.57 2.63
CA ARG A 232 -10.84 26.53 3.19
C ARG A 232 -11.30 25.12 3.55
N LEU A 233 -10.97 24.12 2.74
CA LEU A 233 -11.28 22.72 3.06
C LEU A 233 -10.50 22.23 4.29
N GLU A 234 -9.24 22.64 4.43
CA GLU A 234 -8.44 22.34 5.61
C GLU A 234 -9.03 22.97 6.87
N GLU A 235 -9.43 24.23 6.82
CA GLU A 235 -10.14 24.91 7.92
C GLU A 235 -11.44 24.18 8.31
N MET A 236 -12.28 23.83 7.33
CA MET A 236 -13.52 23.09 7.58
C MET A 236 -13.29 21.70 8.20
N VAL A 237 -12.20 21.02 7.82
CA VAL A 237 -11.83 19.72 8.42
C VAL A 237 -11.34 19.92 9.84
N GLN A 238 -10.51 20.94 10.11
CA GLN A 238 -10.03 21.25 11.45
C GLN A 238 -11.18 21.62 12.40
N GLU A 239 -12.11 22.46 11.97
CA GLU A 239 -13.31 22.80 12.76
C GLU A 239 -14.12 21.55 13.10
N ARG A 240 -14.34 20.66 12.12
CA ARG A 240 -15.10 19.43 12.33
C ARG A 240 -14.38 18.43 13.25
N MET A 241 -13.04 18.38 13.21
CA MET A 241 -12.26 17.54 14.14
C MET A 241 -12.28 18.08 15.58
N GLN A 242 -12.53 19.37 15.77
CA GLN A 242 -12.61 20.01 17.08
C GLN A 242 -14.02 19.96 17.69
N THR A 243 -15.08 19.76 16.90
CA THR A 243 -16.44 19.54 17.42
C THR A 243 -16.64 18.11 17.96
N PRO A 244 -17.01 17.93 19.25
CA PRO A 244 -17.34 16.61 19.80
C PRO A 244 -18.55 15.99 19.09
N GLN A 245 -18.49 14.69 18.83
CA GLN A 245 -19.48 13.95 18.04
C GLN A 245 -20.83 13.70 18.74
N GLU A 246 -21.07 14.31 19.91
CA GLU A 246 -22.22 13.99 20.79
C GLU A 246 -23.55 14.64 20.36
N GLU A 247 -23.57 15.66 19.48
CA GLU A 247 -24.82 16.36 19.15
C GLU A 247 -25.72 15.71 18.09
N LYS A 248 -25.37 14.54 17.52
CA LYS A 248 -26.18 13.93 16.43
C LYS A 248 -27.11 12.78 16.83
N ASN A 249 -27.15 12.39 18.10
CA ASN A 249 -28.07 11.34 18.58
C ASN A 249 -29.28 11.88 19.37
N GLY A 250 -29.54 13.19 19.33
CA GLY A 250 -30.64 13.83 20.06
C GLY A 250 -31.70 14.44 19.15
N MET A 251 -32.37 13.64 18.32
CA MET A 251 -33.72 13.93 17.80
C MET A 251 -34.27 12.68 17.11
N GLY A 252 -34.78 11.77 17.94
CA GLY A 252 -35.81 10.81 17.54
C GLY A 252 -37.18 11.35 17.90
#